data_AF-A0A7V8E5D0-F1
#
_entry.id   AF-A0A7V8E5D0-F1
#
_cell.length_a   1.000
_cell.length_b   1.000
_cell.length_c   1.000
_cell.angle_alpha   90.00
_cell.angle_beta   90.00
_cell.angle_gamma   90.00
#
_symmetry.space_group_name_H-M   'P 1'
#
loop_
_entity.id
_entity.type
_entity.pdbx_description
1 polymer ?
#
loop_
_entity_poly.entity_id
_entity_poly.type
_entity_poly.pdbx_seq_one_letter_code
_entity_poly.pdbx_strand_id
1 'polypeptide(L)'
;MASRTLLGLDIGSRFIKAAELTESKGGLTLTGWTRAEVTQPEALADLLRDIVTRAGWKGKRVATSVSGRNVIVRYITHRRVPDAELAASMKYEVGKYLPFEPELGYVDWERLEEPGGAIAEAPGGPGQPPEMRVLLAAARRDAVDEHVALLEKIGLKPAIVDVDAFALSNAFELRAMASPSMAEKTAALIDIGALKTSVAIMKPFSSYYFSREIYVAGNDFTGEIGRALGTDAESAEHAKRLQIDRVDEMKAAVALLLEDLWLEVKLSFEHFEQQYERPVEEIWLSGGGAATPGLVDAIQAGFGKAPAKWDPTEGLPLGGEVNSSQVKGAAAQAAIAIGLASRVRDA
;
A
#
# COMPACT_ATOMS: atom_id res chain seq x y z
N MET A 1 9.47 16.47 -24.29
CA MET A 1 8.84 16.77 -23.00
C MET A 1 9.95 17.03 -22.00
N ALA A 2 9.79 18.04 -21.15
CA ALA A 2 10.67 18.24 -20.00
C ALA A 2 10.51 17.05 -19.04
N SER A 3 11.58 16.68 -18.33
CA SER A 3 11.50 15.65 -17.30
C SER A 3 10.65 16.14 -16.13
N ARG A 4 9.74 15.29 -15.64
CA ARG A 4 8.95 15.55 -14.42
C ARG A 4 9.53 14.73 -13.28
N THR A 5 9.53 15.28 -12.07
CA THR A 5 9.98 14.55 -10.87
C THR A 5 9.00 14.75 -9.73
N LEU A 6 8.81 13.72 -8.91
CA LEU A 6 7.97 13.74 -7.72
C LEU A 6 8.63 12.93 -6.61
N LEU A 7 8.59 13.48 -5.40
CA LEU A 7 8.99 12.76 -4.20
C LEU A 7 7.76 12.05 -3.60
N GLY A 8 7.79 10.73 -3.56
CA GLY A 8 6.88 9.91 -2.78
C GLY A 8 7.40 9.77 -1.35
N LEU A 9 6.58 10.18 -0.39
CA LEU A 9 6.91 10.23 1.03
C LEU A 9 5.93 9.37 1.83
N ASP A 10 6.42 8.20 2.25
CA ASP A 10 5.72 7.24 3.10
C ASP A 10 6.14 7.47 4.56
N ILE A 11 5.20 7.98 5.36
CA ILE A 11 5.39 8.29 6.77
C ILE A 11 4.83 7.14 7.61
N GLY A 12 5.59 6.05 7.67
CA GLY A 12 5.25 4.89 8.49
C GLY A 12 5.53 5.12 9.97
N SER A 13 4.86 4.35 10.83
CA SER A 13 5.01 4.43 12.29
C SER A 13 6.41 4.06 12.81
N ARG A 14 7.17 3.27 12.05
CA ARG A 14 8.54 2.85 12.40
C ARG A 14 9.60 3.41 11.47
N PHE A 15 9.28 3.63 10.21
CA PHE A 15 10.20 4.17 9.22
C PHE A 15 9.50 5.19 8.35
N ILE A 16 10.20 6.30 8.10
CA ILE A 16 9.88 7.22 7.02
C ILE A 16 10.72 6.81 5.82
N LYS A 17 10.10 6.74 4.65
CA LYS A 17 10.75 6.39 3.38
C LYS A 17 10.47 7.48 2.36
N ALA A 18 11.50 7.89 1.63
CA ALA A 18 11.37 8.85 0.56
C ALA A 18 11.96 8.25 -0.72
N ALA A 19 11.15 8.21 -1.77
CA ALA A 19 11.54 7.77 -3.11
C ALA A 19 11.29 8.91 -4.09
N GLU A 20 12.29 9.25 -4.90
CA GLU A 20 12.13 10.22 -5.97
C GLU A 20 12.08 9.50 -7.31
N LEU A 21 10.99 9.69 -8.05
CA LEU A 21 10.87 9.20 -9.42
C LEU A 21 10.89 10.34 -10.42
N THR A 22 11.78 10.21 -11.41
CA THR A 22 11.83 11.09 -12.57
C THR A 22 11.26 10.38 -13.78
N GLU A 23 10.27 11.00 -14.42
CA GLU A 23 9.73 10.59 -15.71
C GLU A 23 10.40 11.36 -16.84
N SER A 24 10.91 10.62 -17.82
CA SER A 24 11.52 11.16 -19.03
C SER A 24 10.99 10.41 -20.26
N LYS A 25 11.48 10.76 -21.46
CA LYS A 25 11.17 9.99 -22.68
C LYS A 25 11.54 8.51 -22.58
N GLY A 26 12.52 8.17 -21.74
CA GLY A 26 12.98 6.79 -21.52
C GLY A 26 12.17 5.99 -20.50
N GLY A 27 11.09 6.57 -19.95
CA GLY A 27 10.31 5.99 -18.87
C GLY A 27 10.66 6.55 -17.50
N LEU A 28 10.31 5.80 -16.45
CA LEU A 28 10.55 6.16 -15.06
C LEU A 28 11.93 5.70 -14.60
N THR A 29 12.56 6.48 -13.73
CA THR A 29 13.85 6.17 -13.10
C THR A 29 13.79 6.58 -11.63
N LEU A 30 14.23 5.70 -10.73
CA LEU A 30 14.41 6.02 -9.31
C LEU A 30 15.67 6.89 -9.20
N THR A 31 15.48 8.18 -8.95
CA THR A 31 16.57 9.18 -8.88
C THR A 31 16.96 9.54 -7.46
N GLY A 32 16.17 9.14 -6.46
CA GLY A 32 16.46 9.34 -5.05
C GLY A 32 15.82 8.26 -4.20
N TRP A 33 16.54 7.80 -3.18
CA TRP A 33 16.02 6.86 -2.19
C TRP A 33 16.67 7.12 -0.84
N THR A 34 15.87 7.20 0.20
CA THR A 34 16.35 7.25 1.58
C THR A 34 15.29 6.72 2.53
N ARG A 35 15.74 6.29 3.71
CA ARG A 35 14.88 5.91 4.81
C ARG A 35 15.45 6.40 6.13
N ALA A 36 14.57 6.60 7.10
CA ALA A 36 14.92 6.97 8.46
C ALA A 36 14.04 6.22 9.44
N GLU A 37 14.62 5.73 10.53
CA GLU A 37 13.86 5.11 11.62
C GLU A 37 13.21 6.20 12.47
N VAL A 38 11.94 6.01 12.83
CA VAL A 38 11.24 6.89 13.77
C VAL A 38 11.62 6.45 15.17
N THR A 39 12.52 7.20 15.81
CA THR A 39 12.98 6.98 17.18
C THR A 39 12.27 7.86 18.19
N GLN A 40 11.86 9.06 17.76
CA GLN A 40 11.19 10.08 18.58
C GLN A 40 10.00 10.67 17.78
N PRO A 41 8.77 10.16 17.97
CA PRO A 41 7.58 10.64 17.26
C PRO A 41 7.33 12.14 17.44
N GLU A 42 7.68 12.71 18.60
CA GLU A 42 7.59 14.14 18.90
C GLU A 42 8.52 15.01 18.03
N ALA A 43 9.58 14.42 17.48
CA ALA A 43 10.55 15.05 16.60
C ALA A 43 10.28 14.74 15.11
N LEU A 44 9.08 14.26 14.76
CA LEU A 44 8.74 13.84 13.40
C LEU A 44 9.02 14.91 12.33
N ALA A 45 8.72 16.18 12.62
CA ALA A 45 8.99 17.28 11.69
C ALA A 45 10.50 17.47 11.41
N ASP A 46 11.35 17.27 12.41
CA ASP A 46 12.80 17.40 12.27
C ASP A 46 13.37 16.20 11.50
N LEU A 47 12.88 14.99 11.79
CA LEU A 47 13.22 13.79 11.04
C LEU A 47 12.79 13.87 9.57
N LEU A 48 11.62 14.47 9.29
CA LEU A 48 11.16 14.73 7.94
C LEU A 48 12.03 15.77 7.20
N ARG A 49 12.51 16.81 7.89
CA ARG A 49 13.47 17.75 7.29
C ARG A 49 14.79 17.07 6.96
N ASP A 50 15.29 16.24 7.87
CA ASP A 50 16.50 15.46 7.65
C ASP A 50 16.35 14.49 6.47
N ILE A 51 15.26 13.72 6.40
CA ILE A 51 15.08 12.74 5.34
C ILE A 51 14.96 13.40 3.96
N VAL A 52 14.24 14.52 3.85
CA VAL A 52 14.12 15.29 2.59
C VAL A 52 15.47 15.84 2.16
N THR A 53 16.26 16.32 3.12
CA THR A 53 17.63 16.82 2.86
C THR A 53 18.54 15.69 2.39
N ARG A 54 18.53 14.54 3.08
CA ARG A 54 19.29 13.34 2.71
C ARG A 54 18.85 12.72 1.38
N ALA A 55 17.57 12.86 1.02
CA ALA A 55 17.06 12.47 -0.29
C ALA A 55 17.63 13.32 -1.43
N GLY A 56 18.23 14.49 -1.11
CA GLY A 56 18.68 15.45 -2.12
C GLY A 56 17.52 16.15 -2.85
N TRP A 57 16.30 16.10 -2.30
CA TRP A 57 15.10 16.61 -2.96
C TRP A 57 15.16 18.13 -3.12
N LYS A 58 15.16 18.59 -4.38
CA LYS A 58 15.24 20.02 -4.73
C LYS A 58 13.88 20.67 -4.95
N GLY A 59 12.83 19.87 -5.12
CA GLY A 59 11.47 20.35 -5.34
C GLY A 59 10.75 20.67 -4.03
N LYS A 60 9.47 21.01 -4.16
CA LYS A 60 8.54 21.14 -3.01
C LYS A 60 7.35 20.21 -3.10
N ARG A 61 6.96 19.81 -4.32
CA ARG A 61 5.79 18.96 -4.57
C ARG A 61 6.07 17.54 -4.09
N VAL A 62 5.22 17.00 -3.23
CA VAL A 62 5.33 15.62 -2.75
C VAL A 62 4.02 14.87 -2.92
N ALA A 63 4.10 13.57 -3.14
CA ALA A 63 2.99 12.65 -2.95
C ALA A 63 3.19 11.95 -1.60
N THR A 64 2.12 11.83 -0.83
CA THR A 64 2.11 11.15 0.46
C THR A 64 0.80 10.37 0.60
N SER A 65 0.65 9.52 1.62
CA SER A 65 -0.59 8.80 1.88
C SER A 65 -1.08 8.98 3.30
N VAL A 66 -2.40 8.81 3.45
CA VAL A 66 -3.08 8.57 4.71
C VAL A 66 -3.62 7.15 4.74
N SER A 67 -3.81 6.61 5.94
CA SER A 67 -4.25 5.23 6.10
C SER A 67 -4.76 4.95 7.51
N GLY A 68 -4.99 3.67 7.83
CA GLY A 68 -5.51 3.31 9.14
C GLY A 68 -7.03 3.52 9.22
N ARG A 69 -7.51 3.60 10.46
CA ARG A 69 -8.93 3.81 10.81
C ARG A 69 -9.52 5.15 10.33
N ASN A 70 -8.68 6.04 9.81
CA ASN A 70 -9.11 7.33 9.28
C ASN A 70 -9.48 7.27 7.80
N VAL A 71 -9.25 6.13 7.13
CA VAL A 71 -9.48 5.94 5.70
C VAL A 71 -10.47 4.82 5.44
N ILE A 72 -11.30 5.01 4.43
CA ILE A 72 -12.33 4.08 4.00
C ILE A 72 -12.22 3.92 2.50
N VAL A 73 -12.10 2.68 2.05
CA VAL A 73 -12.17 2.31 0.64
C VAL A 73 -13.33 1.33 0.47
N ARG A 74 -14.27 1.65 -0.41
CA ARG A 74 -15.47 0.83 -0.66
C ARG A 74 -15.82 0.78 -2.13
N TYR A 75 -16.41 -0.34 -2.54
CA TYR A 75 -17.03 -0.46 -3.86
C TYR A 75 -18.50 -0.13 -3.76
N ILE A 76 -18.97 0.64 -4.72
CA ILE A 76 -20.37 0.96 -4.92
C ILE A 76 -20.77 0.38 -6.27
N THR A 77 -21.78 -0.48 -6.26
CA THR A 77 -22.45 -0.92 -7.49
C THR A 77 -23.45 0.15 -7.87
N HIS A 78 -23.30 0.72 -9.06
CA HIS A 78 -24.16 1.77 -9.59
C HIS A 78 -24.56 1.42 -11.02
N ARG A 79 -25.70 1.90 -11.51
CA ARG A 79 -26.05 1.75 -12.93
C ARG A 79 -25.07 2.53 -13.81
N ARG A 80 -24.78 2.03 -15.01
CA ARG A 80 -23.95 2.76 -15.96
C ARG A 80 -24.70 3.99 -16.48
N VAL A 81 -24.21 5.16 -16.07
CA VAL A 81 -24.75 6.48 -16.42
C VAL A 81 -23.60 7.42 -16.82
N PRO A 82 -23.86 8.50 -17.58
CA PRO A 82 -22.85 9.52 -17.86
C PRO A 82 -22.26 10.14 -16.59
N ASP A 83 -21.03 10.65 -16.69
CA ASP A 83 -20.26 11.12 -15.52
C ASP A 83 -20.95 12.25 -14.74
N ALA A 84 -21.64 13.14 -15.44
CA ALA A 84 -22.41 14.22 -14.80
C ALA A 84 -23.58 13.67 -13.95
N GLU A 85 -24.23 12.61 -14.42
CA GLU A 85 -25.32 11.95 -13.70
C GLU A 85 -24.78 11.13 -12.53
N LEU A 86 -23.68 10.41 -12.73
CA LEU A 86 -22.98 9.72 -11.65
C LEU A 86 -22.56 10.69 -10.55
N ALA A 87 -21.95 11.82 -10.91
CA ALA A 87 -21.54 12.85 -9.96
C ALA A 87 -22.72 13.45 -9.18
N ALA A 88 -23.89 13.60 -9.82
CA ALA A 88 -25.11 14.02 -9.14
C ALA A 88 -25.61 12.96 -8.16
N SER A 89 -25.58 11.68 -8.54
CA SER A 89 -25.99 10.57 -7.68
C SER A 89 -25.07 10.41 -6.46
N MET A 90 -23.76 10.43 -6.69
CA MET A 90 -22.75 10.24 -5.64
C MET A 90 -22.85 11.28 -4.53
N LYS A 91 -23.27 12.52 -4.83
CA LYS A 91 -23.51 13.55 -3.80
C LYS A 91 -24.50 13.12 -2.71
N TYR A 92 -25.45 12.26 -3.03
CA TYR A 92 -26.47 11.79 -2.09
C TYR A 92 -26.21 10.36 -1.61
N GLU A 93 -25.53 9.54 -2.41
CA GLU A 93 -25.29 8.14 -2.07
C GLU A 93 -24.10 7.93 -1.14
N VAL A 94 -23.03 8.73 -1.27
CA VAL A 94 -21.78 8.59 -0.51
C VAL A 94 -22.02 8.47 1.00
N GLY A 95 -22.92 9.28 1.57
CA GLY A 95 -23.19 9.28 3.01
C GLY A 95 -23.68 7.93 3.55
N LYS A 96 -24.28 7.08 2.72
CA LYS A 96 -24.72 5.72 3.11
C LYS A 96 -23.55 4.76 3.34
N TYR A 97 -22.38 5.07 2.77
CA TYR A 97 -21.19 4.24 2.80
C TYR A 97 -20.16 4.71 3.82
N LEU A 98 -20.36 5.87 4.44
CA LEU A 98 -19.46 6.46 5.42
C LEU A 98 -20.01 6.29 6.85
N PRO A 99 -19.16 5.98 7.84
CA PRO A 99 -19.50 5.94 9.26
C PRO A 99 -19.45 7.34 9.90
N PHE A 100 -19.31 8.39 9.10
CA PHE A 100 -19.27 9.79 9.50
C PHE A 100 -19.95 10.66 8.43
N GLU A 101 -20.28 11.90 8.78
CA GLU A 101 -20.90 12.87 7.86
C GLU A 101 -19.93 13.21 6.71
N PRO A 102 -20.35 13.16 5.43
CA PRO A 102 -19.47 13.44 4.28
C PRO A 102 -18.66 14.72 4.39
N GLU A 103 -19.20 15.76 5.03
CA GLU A 103 -18.55 17.06 5.25
C GLU A 103 -17.30 16.97 6.15
N LEU A 104 -17.28 16.00 7.06
CA LEU A 104 -16.17 15.69 7.95
C LEU A 104 -15.05 14.88 7.28
N GLY A 105 -15.22 14.51 6.00
CA GLY A 105 -14.23 13.81 5.21
C GLY A 105 -13.79 14.56 3.95
N TYR A 106 -12.60 14.22 3.47
CA TYR A 106 -12.32 14.29 2.05
C TYR A 106 -12.86 13.02 1.41
N VAL A 107 -13.62 13.17 0.34
CA VAL A 107 -14.23 12.05 -0.37
C VAL A 107 -13.93 12.20 -1.85
N ASP A 108 -13.45 11.13 -2.45
CA ASP A 108 -13.26 11.03 -3.89
C ASP A 108 -13.76 9.68 -4.40
N TRP A 109 -14.10 9.61 -5.68
CA TRP A 109 -14.57 8.38 -6.29
C TRP A 109 -14.15 8.28 -7.74
N GLU A 110 -13.92 7.05 -8.18
CA GLU A 110 -13.51 6.76 -9.56
C GLU A 110 -14.38 5.63 -10.12
N ARG A 111 -14.84 5.77 -11.36
CA ARG A 111 -15.48 4.65 -12.07
C ARG A 111 -14.40 3.60 -12.38
N LEU A 112 -14.65 2.35 -12.03
CA LEU A 112 -13.80 1.25 -12.47
C LEU A 112 -14.33 0.70 -13.79
N GLU A 113 -13.50 0.73 -14.82
CA GLU A 113 -13.78 0.07 -16.09
C GLU A 113 -13.30 -1.37 -16.03
N GLU A 114 -14.17 -2.34 -16.28
CA GLU A 114 -13.75 -3.73 -16.44
C GLU A 114 -13.28 -3.99 -17.88
N PRO A 115 -12.10 -4.59 -18.10
CA PRO A 115 -11.65 -4.97 -19.43
C PRO A 115 -12.61 -5.94 -20.09
N GLY A 116 -13.08 -5.59 -21.30
CA GLY A 116 -14.01 -6.39 -22.09
C GLY A 116 -15.46 -5.92 -22.06
N GLY A 117 -15.81 -4.90 -21.28
CA GLY A 117 -17.18 -4.34 -21.24
C GLY A 117 -18.26 -5.31 -20.75
N ALA A 118 -17.89 -6.55 -20.40
CA ALA A 118 -18.74 -7.59 -19.89
C ALA A 118 -18.80 -7.46 -18.37
N ILE A 119 -19.63 -6.54 -17.92
CA ILE A 119 -20.20 -6.61 -16.59
C ILE A 119 -21.38 -7.58 -16.79
N ALA A 120 -21.43 -8.61 -15.96
CA ALA A 120 -22.50 -9.60 -16.01
C ALA A 120 -23.85 -8.92 -16.21
N GLU A 121 -24.72 -9.50 -17.04
CA GLU A 121 -26.15 -9.24 -16.97
C GLU A 121 -26.60 -9.62 -15.55
N ALA A 122 -26.46 -8.71 -14.58
CA ALA A 122 -27.05 -8.83 -13.27
C ALA A 122 -28.58 -8.66 -13.42
N PRO A 123 -29.40 -9.24 -12.52
CA PRO A 123 -30.75 -9.77 -12.79
C PRO A 123 -31.85 -8.71 -12.97
N GLY A 124 -31.52 -7.52 -13.45
CA GLY A 124 -32.49 -6.60 -14.03
C GLY A 124 -32.87 -7.12 -15.39
N GLY A 125 -34.04 -7.76 -15.49
CA GLY A 125 -34.56 -8.33 -16.74
C GLY A 125 -34.51 -7.39 -17.96
N PRO A 126 -34.83 -7.90 -19.16
CA PRO A 126 -34.58 -7.21 -20.43
C PRO A 126 -35.00 -5.73 -20.40
N GLY A 127 -34.04 -4.82 -20.56
CA GLY A 127 -34.26 -3.37 -20.64
C GLY A 127 -33.58 -2.50 -19.57
N GLN A 128 -32.81 -3.05 -18.62
CA GLN A 128 -32.06 -2.24 -17.64
C GLN A 128 -30.63 -1.90 -18.13
N PRO A 129 -30.09 -0.71 -17.78
CA PRO A 129 -28.70 -0.37 -18.07
C PRO A 129 -27.77 -1.32 -17.30
N PRO A 130 -26.63 -1.74 -17.89
CA PRO A 130 -25.64 -2.55 -17.19
C PRO A 130 -25.17 -1.85 -15.91
N GLU A 131 -24.92 -2.62 -14.85
CA GLU A 131 -24.30 -2.09 -13.63
C GLU A 131 -22.82 -1.78 -13.88
N MET A 132 -22.22 -0.95 -13.04
CA MET A 132 -20.79 -0.61 -13.04
C MET A 132 -20.30 -0.49 -11.60
N ARG A 133 -19.00 -0.68 -11.41
CA ARG A 133 -18.34 -0.50 -10.11
C ARG A 133 -17.77 0.91 -10.01
N VAL A 134 -17.98 1.54 -8.87
CA VAL A 134 -17.37 2.82 -8.48
C VAL A 134 -16.55 2.59 -7.24
N LEU A 135 -15.27 2.97 -7.28
CA LEU A 135 -14.38 2.92 -6.13
C LEU A 135 -14.51 4.23 -5.37
N LEU A 136 -15.03 4.16 -4.15
CA LEU A 136 -15.10 5.28 -3.21
C LEU A 136 -13.89 5.23 -2.28
N ALA A 137 -13.19 6.35 -2.15
CA ALA A 137 -12.18 6.57 -1.11
C ALA A 137 -12.57 7.78 -0.27
N ALA A 138 -12.53 7.64 1.05
CA ALA A 138 -12.78 8.73 1.97
C ALA A 138 -11.76 8.72 3.11
N ALA A 139 -11.31 9.90 3.51
CA ALA A 139 -10.43 10.09 4.65
C ALA A 139 -10.97 11.19 5.56
N ARG A 140 -10.86 11.01 6.88
CA ARG A 140 -11.27 12.07 7.82
C ARG A 140 -10.49 13.36 7.55
N ARG A 141 -11.21 14.47 7.47
CA ARG A 141 -10.65 15.79 7.12
C ARG A 141 -9.57 16.22 8.10
N ASP A 142 -9.80 16.04 9.40
CA ASP A 142 -8.84 16.40 10.45
C ASP A 142 -7.51 15.64 10.33
N ALA A 143 -7.57 14.34 10.06
CA ALA A 143 -6.38 13.51 9.86
C ALA A 143 -5.57 13.93 8.62
N VAL A 144 -6.24 14.27 7.51
CA VAL A 144 -5.59 14.77 6.29
C VAL A 144 -5.00 16.16 6.52
N ASP A 145 -5.76 17.07 7.14
CA ASP A 145 -5.34 18.45 7.38
C ASP A 145 -4.14 18.51 8.34
N GLU A 146 -4.12 17.69 9.39
CA GLU A 146 -2.96 17.58 10.30
C GLU A 146 -1.70 17.08 9.56
N HIS A 147 -1.87 16.05 8.72
CA HIS A 147 -0.79 15.49 7.91
C HIS A 147 -0.23 16.50 6.90
N VAL A 148 -1.12 17.23 6.22
CA VAL A 148 -0.73 18.30 5.28
C VAL A 148 -0.02 19.42 6.02
N ALA A 149 -0.56 19.89 7.14
CA ALA A 149 0.03 20.97 7.94
C ALA A 149 1.44 20.62 8.44
N LEU A 150 1.70 19.36 8.82
CA LEU A 150 3.03 18.87 9.18
C LEU A 150 4.04 19.04 8.03
N LEU A 151 3.64 18.67 6.80
CA LEU A 151 4.50 18.77 5.62
C LEU A 151 4.70 20.23 5.17
N GLU A 152 3.67 21.06 5.25
CA GLU A 152 3.76 22.49 4.93
C GLU A 152 4.66 23.24 5.93
N LYS A 153 4.61 22.88 7.22
CA LYS A 153 5.48 23.45 8.27
C LYS A 153 6.98 23.27 7.96
N ILE A 154 7.34 22.25 7.20
CA ILE A 154 8.73 21.97 6.79
C ILE A 154 9.04 22.43 5.37
N GLY A 155 8.12 23.17 4.73
CA GLY A 155 8.32 23.82 3.43
C GLY A 155 7.99 22.95 2.21
N LEU A 156 7.41 21.76 2.41
CA LEU A 156 6.89 20.92 1.35
C LEU A 156 5.49 21.37 0.92
N LYS A 157 5.04 20.86 -0.22
CA LYS A 157 3.71 21.07 -0.80
C LYS A 157 3.13 19.72 -1.16
N PRO A 158 2.27 19.13 -0.32
CA PRO A 158 1.56 17.90 -0.65
C PRO A 158 0.69 18.13 -1.90
N ALA A 159 1.16 17.65 -3.05
CA ALA A 159 0.44 17.78 -4.31
C ALA A 159 -0.61 16.66 -4.45
N ILE A 160 -0.35 15.53 -3.80
CA ILE A 160 -1.21 14.34 -3.81
C ILE A 160 -1.19 13.77 -2.40
N VAL A 161 -2.38 13.54 -1.85
CA VAL A 161 -2.60 12.75 -0.63
C VAL A 161 -3.39 11.52 -1.05
N ASP A 162 -2.73 10.37 -1.06
CA ASP A 162 -3.23 9.08 -1.53
C ASP A 162 -3.61 8.17 -0.35
N VAL A 163 -3.96 6.92 -0.65
CA VAL A 163 -4.17 5.85 0.33
C VAL A 163 -3.09 4.79 0.17
N ASP A 164 -2.58 4.25 1.28
CA ASP A 164 -1.52 3.22 1.27
C ASP A 164 -1.81 2.06 0.32
N ALA A 165 -3.06 1.58 0.30
CA ALA A 165 -3.45 0.45 -0.54
C ALA A 165 -3.39 0.77 -2.04
N PHE A 166 -3.63 2.02 -2.45
CA PHE A 166 -3.49 2.45 -3.84
C PHE A 166 -2.04 2.68 -4.21
N ALA A 167 -1.26 3.29 -3.32
CA ALA A 167 0.19 3.38 -3.49
C ALA A 167 0.82 1.99 -3.64
N LEU A 168 0.41 1.02 -2.82
CA LEU A 168 0.85 -0.37 -2.94
C LEU A 168 0.52 -0.95 -4.34
N SER A 169 -0.70 -0.75 -4.82
CA SER A 169 -1.11 -1.18 -6.16
C SER A 169 -0.32 -0.50 -7.28
N ASN A 170 -0.09 0.82 -7.17
CA ASN A 170 0.67 1.58 -8.17
C ASN A 170 2.10 1.05 -8.32
N ALA A 171 2.77 0.73 -7.20
CA ALA A 171 4.09 0.12 -7.25
C ALA A 171 4.06 -1.28 -7.89
N PHE A 172 3.01 -2.06 -7.65
CA PHE A 172 2.87 -3.38 -8.25
C PHE A 172 2.64 -3.29 -9.76
N GLU A 173 1.88 -2.30 -10.24
CA GLU A 173 1.73 -2.04 -11.67
C GLU A 173 3.07 -1.68 -12.33
N LEU A 174 3.89 -0.83 -11.71
CA LEU A 174 5.23 -0.53 -12.23
C LEU A 174 6.06 -1.80 -12.41
N ARG A 175 5.98 -2.71 -11.44
CA ARG A 175 6.65 -4.01 -11.50
C ARG A 175 6.06 -4.88 -12.61
N ALA A 176 4.75 -4.91 -12.79
CA ALA A 176 4.06 -5.63 -13.86
C ALA A 176 4.44 -5.13 -15.27
N MET A 177 4.77 -3.85 -15.42
CA MET A 177 5.28 -3.32 -16.71
C MET A 177 6.59 -3.99 -17.13
N ALA A 178 7.44 -4.36 -16.16
CA ALA A 178 8.72 -5.01 -16.42
C ALA A 178 8.62 -6.54 -16.60
N SER A 179 7.51 -7.16 -16.17
CA SER A 179 7.26 -8.60 -16.33
C SER A 179 5.79 -8.87 -16.67
N PRO A 180 5.43 -8.88 -17.97
CA PRO A 180 4.05 -8.96 -18.45
C PRO A 180 3.25 -10.16 -17.94
N SER A 181 3.90 -11.29 -17.62
CA SER A 181 3.22 -12.47 -17.05
C SER A 181 2.54 -12.21 -15.70
N MET A 182 2.98 -11.19 -14.95
CA MET A 182 2.32 -10.79 -13.70
C MET A 182 1.00 -10.06 -13.96
N ALA A 183 0.84 -9.42 -15.12
CA ALA A 183 -0.41 -8.72 -15.47
C ALA A 183 -1.57 -9.67 -15.78
N GLU A 184 -1.29 -10.95 -16.04
CA GLU A 184 -2.31 -11.94 -16.37
C GLU A 184 -3.00 -12.52 -15.12
N LYS A 185 -2.35 -12.45 -13.97
CA LYS A 185 -2.77 -13.12 -12.73
C LYS A 185 -3.46 -12.16 -11.76
N THR A 186 -4.35 -12.72 -10.98
CA THR A 186 -4.96 -12.05 -9.82
C THR A 186 -4.03 -12.20 -8.62
N ALA A 187 -3.49 -11.08 -8.16
CA ALA A 187 -2.48 -11.02 -7.11
C ALA A 187 -3.06 -10.44 -5.82
N ALA A 188 -2.72 -11.05 -4.69
CA ALA A 188 -2.86 -10.45 -3.37
C ALA A 188 -1.54 -9.81 -2.95
N LEU A 189 -1.56 -8.50 -2.72
CA LEU A 189 -0.45 -7.73 -2.17
C LEU A 189 -0.65 -7.63 -0.67
N ILE A 190 0.34 -8.10 0.10
CA ILE A 190 0.30 -8.07 1.56
C ILE A 190 1.50 -7.25 2.04
N ASP A 191 1.25 -6.01 2.45
CA ASP A 191 2.24 -5.13 3.08
C ASP A 191 2.14 -5.24 4.59
N ILE A 192 3.15 -5.83 5.23
CA ILE A 192 3.18 -6.01 6.68
C ILE A 192 4.02 -4.89 7.28
N GLY A 193 3.34 -3.85 7.74
CA GLY A 193 3.93 -2.72 8.46
C GLY A 193 4.22 -3.05 9.92
N ALA A 194 4.58 -2.02 10.69
CA ALA A 194 4.84 -2.16 12.12
C ALA A 194 3.55 -2.25 12.95
N LEU A 195 2.49 -1.50 12.58
CA LEU A 195 1.24 -1.42 13.34
C LEU A 195 0.03 -2.07 12.65
N LYS A 196 0.13 -2.35 11.36
CA LYS A 196 -0.95 -2.94 10.56
C LYS A 196 -0.37 -3.72 9.39
N THR A 197 -1.19 -4.61 8.85
CA THR A 197 -0.97 -5.30 7.60
C THR A 197 -2.02 -4.83 6.59
N SER A 198 -1.59 -4.32 5.44
CA SER A 198 -2.47 -3.93 4.33
C SER A 198 -2.58 -5.07 3.34
N VAL A 199 -3.80 -5.49 3.02
CA VAL A 199 -4.10 -6.48 1.99
C VAL A 199 -4.81 -5.77 0.84
N ALA A 200 -4.31 -5.94 -0.38
CA ALA A 200 -4.97 -5.48 -1.60
C ALA A 200 -5.03 -6.62 -2.63
N ILE A 201 -6.18 -6.85 -3.24
CA ILE A 201 -6.35 -7.85 -4.31
C ILE A 201 -6.60 -7.10 -5.60
N MET A 202 -5.78 -7.37 -6.61
CA MET A 202 -5.85 -6.69 -7.90
C MET A 202 -5.36 -7.58 -9.04
N LYS A 203 -5.68 -7.16 -10.26
CA LYS A 203 -5.04 -7.60 -11.49
C LYS A 203 -4.42 -6.38 -12.18
N PRO A 204 -3.08 -6.33 -12.38
CA PRO A 204 -2.41 -5.15 -12.93
C PRO A 204 -3.04 -4.66 -14.23
N PHE A 205 -3.16 -3.33 -14.39
CA PHE A 205 -3.74 -2.66 -15.57
C PHE A 205 -5.19 -3.04 -15.91
N SER A 206 -5.84 -3.84 -15.06
CA SER A 206 -7.14 -4.42 -15.33
C SER A 206 -8.13 -4.04 -14.25
N SER A 207 -7.83 -4.31 -12.99
CA SER A 207 -8.83 -4.16 -11.93
C SER A 207 -8.21 -4.11 -10.54
N TYR A 208 -8.66 -3.14 -9.76
CA TYR A 208 -8.58 -3.15 -8.30
C TYR A 208 -9.86 -3.80 -7.78
N TYR A 209 -9.75 -4.86 -6.95
CA TYR A 209 -10.92 -5.66 -6.53
C TYR A 209 -11.27 -5.50 -5.07
N PHE A 210 -10.27 -5.35 -4.20
CA PHE A 210 -10.47 -5.37 -2.76
C PHE A 210 -9.27 -4.75 -2.04
N SER A 211 -9.53 -4.09 -0.91
CA SER A 211 -8.50 -3.86 0.10
C SER A 211 -9.05 -3.83 1.50
N ARG A 212 -8.20 -4.21 2.44
CA ARG A 212 -8.50 -4.24 3.86
C ARG A 212 -7.22 -4.07 4.67
N GLU A 213 -7.36 -3.50 5.85
CA GLU A 213 -6.30 -3.47 6.85
C GLU A 213 -6.60 -4.48 7.96
N ILE A 214 -5.55 -5.16 8.41
CA ILE A 214 -5.55 -6.11 9.52
C ILE A 214 -4.62 -5.55 10.60
N TYR A 215 -5.06 -5.58 11.87
CA TYR A 215 -4.31 -5.04 13.01
C TYR A 215 -3.51 -6.13 13.74
N VAL A 216 -2.87 -7.00 12.97
CA VAL A 216 -1.83 -7.94 13.39
C VAL A 216 -0.61 -7.66 12.51
N ALA A 217 0.49 -7.24 13.11
CA ALA A 217 1.59 -6.61 12.40
C ALA A 217 2.97 -6.80 13.07
N GLY A 218 3.98 -6.14 12.52
CA GLY A 218 5.37 -6.31 12.92
C GLY A 218 5.66 -6.12 14.41
N ASN A 219 5.00 -5.18 15.08
CA ASN A 219 5.23 -4.91 16.50
C ASN A 219 4.69 -6.05 17.39
N ASP A 220 3.59 -6.69 17.00
CA ASP A 220 3.02 -7.82 17.73
C ASP A 220 4.01 -8.99 17.72
N PHE A 221 4.59 -9.28 16.55
CA PHE A 221 5.63 -10.30 16.40
C PHE A 221 6.88 -9.99 17.23
N THR A 222 7.33 -8.74 17.23
CA THR A 222 8.48 -8.31 18.06
C THR A 222 8.19 -8.48 19.55
N GLY A 223 6.96 -8.20 19.98
CA GLY A 223 6.53 -8.39 21.36
C GLY A 223 6.61 -9.85 21.81
N GLU A 224 6.14 -10.80 21.00
CA GLU A 224 6.25 -12.23 21.33
C GLU A 224 7.69 -12.73 21.32
N ILE A 225 8.49 -12.29 20.35
CA ILE A 225 9.92 -12.64 20.28
C ILE A 225 10.65 -12.12 21.53
N GLY A 226 10.42 -10.88 21.94
CA GLY A 226 11.04 -10.32 23.15
C GLY A 226 10.67 -11.09 24.41
N ARG A 227 9.40 -11.51 24.54
CA ARG A 227 8.94 -12.36 25.65
C ARG A 227 9.63 -13.73 25.66
N ALA A 228 9.70 -14.39 24.51
CA ALA A 228 10.32 -15.72 24.41
C ALA A 228 11.83 -15.68 24.65
N LEU A 229 12.52 -14.67 24.08
CA LEU A 229 13.96 -14.55 24.21
C LEU A 229 14.41 -13.91 25.53
N GLY A 230 13.51 -13.23 26.26
CA GLY A 230 13.82 -12.48 27.46
C GLY A 230 14.60 -11.19 27.17
N THR A 231 14.32 -10.54 26.05
CA THR A 231 15.04 -9.34 25.57
C THR A 231 14.10 -8.13 25.45
N ASP A 232 14.68 -6.94 25.40
CA ASP A 232 13.92 -5.72 25.11
C ASP A 232 13.43 -5.67 23.64
N ALA A 233 12.52 -4.73 23.35
CA ALA A 233 11.89 -4.62 22.04
C ALA A 233 12.87 -4.26 20.90
N GLU A 234 13.95 -3.51 21.18
CA GLU A 234 14.93 -3.12 20.17
C GLU A 234 15.80 -4.34 19.80
N SER A 235 16.27 -5.06 20.81
CA SER A 235 16.99 -6.32 20.65
C SER A 235 16.15 -7.38 19.93
N ALA A 236 14.87 -7.52 20.30
CA ALA A 236 13.94 -8.44 19.64
C ALA A 236 13.67 -8.07 18.17
N GLU A 237 13.48 -6.79 17.87
CA GLU A 237 13.31 -6.30 16.49
C GLU A 237 14.57 -6.54 15.66
N HIS A 238 15.74 -6.33 16.24
CA HIS A 238 17.02 -6.62 15.59
C HIS A 238 17.17 -8.10 15.27
N ALA A 239 16.93 -8.99 16.24
CA ALA A 239 16.97 -10.43 16.05
C ALA A 239 15.96 -10.90 14.99
N LYS A 240 14.72 -10.40 15.04
CA LYS A 240 13.67 -10.70 14.05
C LYS A 240 14.08 -10.31 12.63
N ARG A 241 14.59 -9.09 12.44
CA ARG A 241 14.97 -8.56 11.11
C ARG A 241 16.13 -9.31 10.48
N LEU A 242 17.15 -9.63 11.27
CA LEU A 242 18.34 -10.31 10.78
C LEU A 242 18.21 -11.84 10.82
N GLN A 243 17.17 -12.35 11.46
CA GLN A 243 16.96 -13.77 11.75
C GLN A 243 18.21 -14.39 12.39
N ILE A 244 18.80 -13.68 13.35
CA ILE A 244 19.96 -14.14 14.12
C ILE A 244 19.51 -14.69 15.47
N ASP A 245 20.23 -15.69 15.97
CA ASP A 245 20.06 -16.32 17.28
C ASP A 245 18.69 -16.96 17.56
N ARG A 246 18.68 -18.23 17.98
CA ARG A 246 17.46 -18.93 18.46
C ARG A 246 16.26 -18.81 17.49
N VAL A 247 16.50 -18.91 16.18
CA VAL A 247 15.47 -18.72 15.13
C VAL A 247 14.28 -19.65 15.29
N ASP A 248 14.49 -20.91 15.66
CA ASP A 248 13.41 -21.87 15.89
C ASP A 248 12.51 -21.45 17.06
N GLU A 249 13.10 -20.86 18.10
CA GLU A 249 12.35 -20.31 19.22
C GLU A 249 11.58 -19.06 18.83
N MET A 250 12.17 -18.18 18.00
CA MET A 250 11.43 -17.05 17.44
C MET A 250 10.24 -17.51 16.61
N LYS A 251 10.42 -18.52 15.75
CA LYS A 251 9.35 -19.11 14.94
C LYS A 251 8.24 -19.67 15.82
N ALA A 252 8.60 -20.42 16.87
CA ALA A 252 7.63 -20.95 17.83
C ALA A 252 6.86 -19.83 18.57
N ALA A 253 7.55 -18.75 18.94
CA ALA A 253 6.98 -17.63 19.66
C ALA A 253 5.90 -16.90 18.85
N VAL A 254 6.09 -16.73 17.54
CA VAL A 254 5.15 -15.99 16.68
C VAL A 254 4.12 -16.88 15.98
N ALA A 255 4.21 -18.21 16.11
CA ALA A 255 3.42 -19.16 15.31
C ALA A 255 1.90 -18.90 15.38
N LEU A 256 1.36 -18.65 16.58
CA LEU A 256 -0.07 -18.37 16.77
C LEU A 256 -0.49 -17.04 16.12
N LEU A 257 0.31 -15.98 16.27
CA LEU A 257 0.01 -14.69 15.63
C LEU A 257 0.09 -14.77 14.10
N LEU A 258 0.98 -15.60 13.56
CA LEU A 258 1.06 -15.85 12.13
C LEU A 258 -0.16 -16.62 11.61
N GLU A 259 -0.69 -17.57 12.41
CA GLU A 259 -1.94 -18.27 12.12
C GLU A 259 -3.12 -17.30 12.13
N ASP A 260 -3.22 -16.44 13.16
CA ASP A 260 -4.25 -15.40 13.25
C ASP A 260 -4.20 -14.43 12.05
N LEU A 261 -3.00 -13.95 11.68
CA LEU A 261 -2.81 -13.11 10.50
C LEU A 261 -3.26 -13.84 9.23
N TRP A 262 -2.88 -15.12 9.07
CA TRP A 262 -3.28 -15.91 7.92
C TRP A 262 -4.80 -16.08 7.84
N LEU A 263 -5.49 -16.36 8.95
CA LEU A 263 -6.95 -16.47 8.98
C LEU A 263 -7.62 -15.17 8.51
N GLU A 264 -7.12 -14.01 8.93
CA GLU A 264 -7.64 -12.71 8.49
C GLU A 264 -7.37 -12.42 7.00
N VAL A 265 -6.21 -12.83 6.49
CA VAL A 265 -5.90 -12.78 5.05
C VAL A 265 -6.83 -13.71 4.28
N LYS A 266 -7.06 -14.93 4.78
CA LYS A 266 -7.95 -15.92 4.16
C LYS A 266 -9.38 -15.42 4.07
N LEU A 267 -9.91 -14.77 5.11
CA LEU A 267 -11.24 -14.13 5.05
C LEU A 267 -11.34 -13.08 3.94
N SER A 268 -10.25 -12.35 3.69
CA SER A 268 -10.18 -11.38 2.59
C SER A 268 -10.25 -12.08 1.22
N PHE A 269 -9.63 -13.25 1.11
CA PHE A 269 -9.67 -14.05 -0.12
C PHE A 269 -11.07 -14.65 -0.31
N GLU A 270 -11.64 -15.27 0.72
CA GLU A 270 -12.99 -15.86 0.66
C GLU A 270 -14.04 -14.82 0.24
N HIS A 271 -13.95 -13.59 0.78
CA HIS A 271 -14.81 -12.48 0.36
C HIS A 271 -14.63 -12.12 -1.13
N PHE A 272 -13.39 -12.01 -1.59
CA PHE A 272 -13.07 -11.73 -2.99
C PHE A 272 -13.55 -12.86 -3.92
N GLU A 273 -13.23 -14.11 -3.61
CA GLU A 273 -13.56 -15.27 -4.43
C GLU A 273 -15.07 -15.49 -4.52
N GLN A 274 -15.80 -15.24 -3.42
CA GLN A 274 -17.26 -15.26 -3.42
C GLN A 274 -17.86 -14.15 -4.29
N GLN A 275 -17.31 -12.93 -4.21
CA GLN A 275 -17.87 -11.78 -4.93
C GLN A 275 -17.55 -11.79 -6.43
N TYR A 276 -16.38 -12.28 -6.81
CA TYR A 276 -15.87 -12.19 -8.19
C TYR A 276 -15.76 -13.53 -8.91
N GLU A 277 -16.11 -14.64 -8.25
CA GLU A 277 -16.06 -16.02 -8.80
C GLU A 277 -14.71 -16.38 -9.43
N ARG A 278 -13.62 -15.81 -8.88
CA ARG A 278 -12.25 -16.00 -9.38
C ARG A 278 -11.29 -16.17 -8.20
N PRO A 279 -10.31 -17.07 -8.28
CA PRO A 279 -9.38 -17.32 -7.19
C PRO A 279 -8.30 -16.24 -7.09
N VAL A 280 -7.71 -16.08 -5.90
CA VAL A 280 -6.39 -15.44 -5.78
C VAL A 280 -5.32 -16.40 -6.28
N GLU A 281 -4.51 -15.97 -7.25
CA GLU A 281 -3.59 -16.87 -7.95
C GLU A 281 -2.18 -16.86 -7.36
N GLU A 282 -1.75 -15.71 -6.81
CA GLU A 282 -0.44 -15.49 -6.19
C GLU A 282 -0.48 -14.45 -5.08
N ILE A 283 0.50 -14.53 -4.17
CA ILE A 283 0.68 -13.61 -3.03
C ILE A 283 2.04 -12.94 -3.15
N TRP A 284 2.08 -11.63 -2.97
CA TRP A 284 3.28 -10.81 -2.93
C TRP A 284 3.43 -10.12 -1.58
N LEU A 285 4.53 -10.39 -0.89
CA LEU A 285 4.82 -9.86 0.45
C LEU A 285 5.70 -8.62 0.36
N SER A 286 5.30 -7.57 1.05
CA SER A 286 6.04 -6.32 1.24
C SER A 286 5.95 -5.87 2.69
N GLY A 287 6.59 -4.74 3.02
CA GLY A 287 6.69 -4.21 4.37
C GLY A 287 7.84 -4.84 5.17
N GLY A 288 8.21 -4.17 6.27
CA GLY A 288 9.29 -4.64 7.13
C GLY A 288 8.97 -5.96 7.86
N GLY A 289 7.68 -6.20 8.13
CA GLY A 289 7.20 -7.41 8.77
C GLY A 289 7.27 -8.65 7.87
N ALA A 290 7.48 -8.50 6.55
CA ALA A 290 7.73 -9.63 5.64
C ALA A 290 9.02 -10.41 5.97
N ALA A 291 9.91 -9.84 6.80
CA ALA A 291 11.11 -10.50 7.30
C ALA A 291 10.86 -11.40 8.53
N THR A 292 9.63 -11.45 9.07
CA THR A 292 9.32 -12.23 10.27
C THR A 292 9.60 -13.72 10.06
N PRO A 293 10.37 -14.39 10.95
CA PRO A 293 10.62 -15.82 10.87
C PRO A 293 9.31 -16.63 10.83
N GLY A 294 9.22 -17.61 9.93
CA GLY A 294 8.06 -18.50 9.82
C GLY A 294 6.86 -17.94 9.04
N LEU A 295 6.85 -16.65 8.69
CA LEU A 295 5.74 -16.03 7.95
C LEU A 295 5.46 -16.72 6.60
N VAL A 296 6.50 -16.96 5.82
CA VAL A 296 6.39 -17.63 4.51
C VAL A 296 5.83 -19.05 4.68
N ASP A 297 6.32 -19.77 5.69
CA ASP A 297 5.90 -21.14 6.00
C ASP A 297 4.39 -21.17 6.38
N ALA A 298 3.96 -20.24 7.24
CA ALA A 298 2.57 -20.13 7.69
C ALA A 298 1.61 -19.80 6.54
N ILE A 299 1.94 -18.80 5.71
CA ILE A 299 1.12 -18.45 4.54
C ILE A 299 1.11 -19.60 3.53
N GLN A 300 2.26 -20.25 3.28
CA GLN A 300 2.33 -21.36 2.33
C GLN A 300 1.50 -22.56 2.78
N ALA A 301 1.49 -22.88 4.08
CA ALA A 301 0.68 -23.97 4.62
C ALA A 301 -0.82 -23.76 4.39
N GLY A 302 -1.28 -22.51 4.48
CA GLY A 302 -2.68 -22.17 4.27
C GLY A 302 -3.07 -21.92 2.81
N PHE A 303 -2.23 -21.24 2.03
CA PHE A 303 -2.49 -20.89 0.63
C PHE A 303 -2.18 -22.03 -0.35
N GLY A 304 -1.34 -22.99 0.06
CA GLY A 304 -0.88 -24.10 -0.79
C GLY A 304 0.21 -23.72 -1.80
N LYS A 305 0.56 -22.44 -1.93
CA LYS A 305 1.69 -21.95 -2.73
C LYS A 305 2.57 -21.04 -1.89
N ALA A 306 3.88 -21.05 -2.16
CA ALA A 306 4.79 -20.14 -1.49
C ALA A 306 4.49 -18.68 -1.92
N PRO A 307 4.31 -17.75 -0.98
CA PRO A 307 4.19 -16.34 -1.32
C PRO A 307 5.53 -15.81 -1.83
N ALA A 308 5.49 -14.93 -2.83
CA ALA A 308 6.67 -14.28 -3.37
C ALA A 308 7.06 -13.09 -2.49
N LYS A 309 8.34 -12.95 -2.15
CA LYS A 309 8.86 -11.69 -1.59
C LYS A 309 8.96 -10.67 -2.70
N TRP A 310 8.41 -9.49 -2.47
CA TRP A 310 8.32 -8.44 -3.49
C TRP A 310 9.41 -7.40 -3.30
N ASP A 311 10.23 -7.21 -4.34
CA ASP A 311 11.08 -6.04 -4.52
C ASP A 311 10.43 -5.10 -5.58
N PRO A 312 9.87 -3.95 -5.17
CA PRO A 312 9.25 -2.97 -6.05
C PRO A 312 10.25 -2.17 -6.90
N THR A 313 11.55 -2.35 -6.67
CA THR A 313 12.63 -1.70 -7.43
C THR A 313 13.12 -2.56 -8.58
N GLU A 314 12.76 -3.85 -8.61
CA GLU A 314 13.17 -4.72 -9.70
C GLU A 314 12.47 -4.33 -11.02
N GLY A 315 13.27 -4.03 -12.04
CA GLY A 315 12.78 -3.53 -13.34
C GLY A 315 12.66 -2.01 -13.39
N LEU A 316 12.94 -1.31 -12.28
CA LEU A 316 12.99 0.15 -12.23
C LEU A 316 14.45 0.63 -12.36
N PRO A 317 14.81 1.37 -13.42
CA PRO A 317 16.14 1.93 -13.57
C PRO A 317 16.55 2.79 -12.37
N LEU A 318 17.78 2.64 -11.90
CA LEU A 318 18.35 3.45 -10.83
C LEU A 318 19.21 4.57 -11.43
N GLY A 319 19.00 5.80 -10.96
CA GLY A 319 19.85 6.95 -11.26
C GLY A 319 21.24 6.80 -10.64
N GLY A 320 22.24 7.47 -11.23
CA GLY A 320 23.65 7.30 -10.84
C GLY A 320 23.98 7.67 -9.39
N GLU A 321 23.18 8.53 -8.75
CA GLU A 321 23.36 8.94 -7.36
C GLU A 321 22.67 7.98 -6.35
N VAL A 322 21.84 7.04 -6.83
CA VAL A 322 21.09 6.12 -5.97
C VAL A 322 21.98 4.95 -5.56
N ASN A 323 22.14 4.77 -4.25
CA ASN A 323 22.89 3.64 -3.70
C ASN A 323 22.07 2.34 -3.79
N SER A 324 22.43 1.50 -4.76
CA SER A 324 21.74 0.23 -5.03
C SER A 324 21.73 -0.75 -3.85
N SER A 325 22.76 -0.75 -2.99
CA SER A 325 22.79 -1.65 -1.83
C SER A 325 21.84 -1.20 -0.73
N GLN A 326 21.68 0.12 -0.54
CA GLN A 326 20.70 0.69 0.40
C GLN A 326 19.26 0.45 -0.06
N VAL A 327 18.99 0.57 -1.36
CA VAL A 327 17.68 0.26 -1.95
C VAL A 327 17.37 -1.22 -1.74
N LYS A 328 18.26 -2.13 -2.19
CA LYS A 328 18.04 -3.58 -2.09
C LYS A 328 17.90 -4.07 -0.65
N GLY A 329 18.70 -3.52 0.28
CA GLY A 329 18.62 -3.86 1.70
C GLY A 329 17.30 -3.44 2.37
N ALA A 330 16.52 -2.57 1.74
CA ALA A 330 15.22 -2.10 2.22
C ALA A 330 14.09 -2.30 1.20
N ALA A 331 14.31 -3.12 0.17
CA ALA A 331 13.43 -3.24 -0.98
C ALA A 331 11.97 -3.55 -0.59
N ALA A 332 11.76 -4.53 0.29
CA ALA A 332 10.42 -4.90 0.75
C ALA A 332 9.66 -3.72 1.38
N GLN A 333 10.36 -2.74 1.95
CA GLN A 333 9.76 -1.56 2.58
C GLN A 333 9.49 -0.41 1.59
N ALA A 334 9.92 -0.53 0.34
CA ALA A 334 9.89 0.58 -0.62
C ALA A 334 8.58 0.72 -1.39
N ALA A 335 7.66 -0.24 -1.27
CA ALA A 335 6.50 -0.35 -2.16
C ALA A 335 5.61 0.89 -2.11
N ILE A 336 5.19 1.31 -0.91
CA ILE A 336 4.32 2.49 -0.75
C ILE A 336 5.04 3.76 -1.24
N ALA A 337 6.29 4.01 -0.83
CA ALA A 337 7.04 5.20 -1.27
C ALA A 337 7.20 5.27 -2.80
N ILE A 338 7.51 4.13 -3.45
CA ILE A 338 7.62 4.05 -4.91
C ILE A 338 6.28 4.27 -5.59
N GLY A 339 5.20 3.69 -5.07
CA GLY A 339 3.86 3.86 -5.60
C GLY A 339 3.27 5.25 -5.40
N LEU A 340 3.71 5.97 -4.37
CA LEU A 340 3.45 7.39 -4.21
C LEU A 340 4.23 8.22 -5.23
N ALA A 341 5.52 7.94 -5.40
CA ALA A 341 6.36 8.64 -6.35
C ALA A 341 5.90 8.41 -7.81
N SER A 342 5.30 7.26 -8.11
CA SER A 342 4.85 6.92 -9.47
C SER A 342 3.70 7.81 -9.95
N ARG A 343 3.03 8.49 -9.02
CA ARG A 343 2.04 9.54 -9.30
C ARG A 343 2.64 10.74 -10.04
N VAL A 344 3.97 10.81 -10.25
CA VAL A 344 4.61 11.77 -11.18
C VAL A 344 3.98 11.73 -12.58
N ARG A 345 3.42 10.59 -12.97
CA ARG A 345 2.68 10.41 -14.24
C ARG A 345 1.41 11.26 -14.31
N ASP A 346 0.80 11.52 -13.17
CA ASP A 346 -0.45 12.29 -13.01
C ASP A 346 -0.20 13.78 -12.76
N ALA A 347 1.07 14.16 -12.50
CA ALA A 347 1.46 15.43 -11.89
C ALA A 347 1.92 16.55 -12.84
#